data_AF-A0A536GY35-F1
#
_entry.id   AF-A0A536GY35-F1
#
_cell.length_a   1.000
_cell.length_b   1.000
_cell.length_c   1.000
_cell.angle_alpha   90.00
_cell.angle_beta   90.00
_cell.angle_gamma   90.00
#
_symmetry.space_group_name_H-M   'P 1'
#
loop_
_entity.id
_entity.type
_entity.pdbx_description
1 polymer ?
#
loop_
_entity_poly.entity_id
_entity_poly.type
_entity_poly.pdbx_seq_one_letter_code
_entity_poly.pdbx_strand_id
1 'polypeptide(L)'
;MFARKLLWLLLCLVAGGPCAFLALEGIGVPIVLLVLAGLVWVGRRRQMLAETLLAFGLPYAFEIAHFAVPDAGASFGQGEVLSGAYFLAHLLVAAALLLSGLLLLRRQPRQPV
;
A
#
# COMPACT_ATOMS: atom_id res chain seq x y z
N MET A 1 -6.65 23.85 9.23
CA MET A 1 -6.56 22.37 9.32
C MET A 1 -6.30 21.68 7.98
N PHE A 2 -6.77 22.24 6.87
CA PHE A 2 -6.64 21.63 5.53
C PHE A 2 -5.18 21.39 5.09
N ALA A 3 -4.29 22.38 5.27
CA ALA A 3 -2.88 22.28 4.89
C ALA A 3 -2.14 21.10 5.56
N ARG A 4 -2.42 20.84 6.85
CA ARG A 4 -1.82 19.71 7.58
C ARG A 4 -2.29 18.35 7.05
N LYS A 5 -3.59 18.23 6.72
CA LYS A 5 -4.15 17.02 6.13
C LYS A 5 -3.55 16.78 4.75
N LEU A 6 -3.49 17.82 3.91
CA LEU A 6 -2.90 17.76 2.58
C LEU A 6 -1.42 17.35 2.64
N LEU A 7 -0.62 18.00 3.48
CA LEU A 7 0.79 17.65 3.67
C LEU A 7 0.98 16.19 4.07
N TRP A 8 0.16 15.69 5.01
CA TRP A 8 0.22 14.29 5.41
C TRP A 8 -0.09 13.33 4.24
N LEU A 9 -1.12 13.63 3.45
CA LEU A 9 -1.47 12.80 2.30
C LEU A 9 -0.39 12.84 1.21
N LEU A 10 0.25 13.99 0.99
CA LEU A 10 1.40 14.11 0.09
C LEU A 10 2.59 13.29 0.59
N LEU A 11 2.88 13.30 1.89
CA LEU A 11 3.92 12.46 2.47
C LEU A 11 3.61 10.96 2.28
N CYS A 12 2.36 10.56 2.47
CA CYS A 12 1.94 9.18 2.23
C CYS A 12 2.09 8.79 0.76
N LEU A 13 1.73 9.70 -0.15
CA LEU A 13 1.88 9.51 -1.60
C LEU A 13 3.35 9.33 -1.99
N VAL A 14 4.25 10.18 -1.50
CA VAL A 14 5.68 10.07 -1.81
C VAL A 14 6.30 8.82 -1.18
N ALA A 15 5.85 8.42 0.01
CA ALA A 15 6.41 7.27 0.73
C ALA A 15 6.03 5.90 0.13
N GLY A 16 4.91 5.80 -0.59
CA GLY A 16 4.41 4.52 -1.09
C GLY A 16 5.37 3.83 -2.06
N GLY A 17 5.94 4.57 -3.01
CA GLY A 17 6.88 4.00 -4.00
C GLY A 17 8.16 3.44 -3.38
N PRO A 18 8.91 4.21 -2.58
CA PRO A 18 10.09 3.70 -1.87
C PRO A 18 9.78 2.51 -0.96
N CYS A 19 8.61 2.48 -0.32
CA CYS A 19 8.20 1.33 0.48
C CYS A 19 7.92 0.08 -0.37
N ALA A 20 7.43 0.22 -1.60
CA ALA A 20 7.25 -0.91 -2.52
C ALA A 20 8.60 -1.51 -2.92
N PHE A 21 9.57 -0.66 -3.26
CA PHE A 21 10.93 -1.12 -3.55
C PHE A 21 11.54 -1.87 -2.36
N LEU A 22 11.46 -1.29 -1.16
CA LEU A 22 11.94 -1.94 0.06
C LEU A 22 11.23 -3.27 0.36
N ALA A 23 9.93 -3.38 0.07
CA ALA A 23 9.19 -4.61 0.27
C ALA A 23 9.73 -5.74 -0.62
N LEU A 24 10.01 -5.44 -1.89
CA LEU A 24 10.50 -6.42 -2.86
C LEU A 24 11.91 -6.92 -2.56
N GLU A 25 12.77 -6.10 -1.96
CA GLU A 25 14.12 -6.46 -1.50
C GLU A 25 14.13 -7.48 -0.34
N GLY A 26 12.96 -7.85 0.21
CA GLY A 26 12.80 -8.85 1.28
C GLY A 26 13.25 -8.35 2.66
N ILE A 27 14.48 -7.82 2.77
CA ILE A 27 15.01 -7.26 4.01
C ILE A 27 14.25 -6.01 4.46
N GLY A 28 13.57 -5.32 3.54
CA GLY A 28 12.75 -4.15 3.85
C GLY A 28 11.33 -4.49 4.33
N VAL A 29 10.88 -5.76 4.27
CA VAL A 29 9.53 -6.15 4.72
C VAL A 29 9.25 -5.73 6.17
N PRO A 30 10.14 -5.95 7.17
CA PRO A 30 9.91 -5.49 8.54
C PRO A 30 9.73 -3.97 8.64
N ILE A 31 10.48 -3.20 7.84
CA ILE A 31 10.40 -1.74 7.80
C ILE A 31 9.04 -1.31 7.25
N VAL A 32 8.60 -1.91 6.15
CA VAL A 32 7.30 -1.63 5.52
C VAL A 32 6.15 -1.96 6.46
N LEU A 33 6.23 -3.06 7.20
CA LEU A 33 5.23 -3.42 8.21
C LEU A 33 5.13 -2.37 9.33
N LEU A 34 6.27 -1.85 9.81
CA LEU A 34 6.29 -0.78 10.81
C LEU A 34 5.69 0.52 10.26
N VAL A 35 6.01 0.88 9.02
CA VAL A 35 5.41 2.04 8.34
C VAL A 35 3.89 1.87 8.23
N LEU A 36 3.40 0.72 7.75
CA LEU A 36 1.97 0.43 7.64
C LEU A 36 1.28 0.49 9.00
N ALA A 37 1.87 -0.09 10.06
CA ALA A 37 1.33 -0.01 11.41
C ALA A 37 1.21 1.45 11.89
N GLY A 38 2.23 2.27 11.63
CA GLY A 38 2.25 3.71 11.91
C GLY A 38 1.16 4.47 11.15
N LEU A 39 1.02 4.21 9.84
CA LEU A 39 -0.02 4.82 8.99
C LEU A 39 -1.42 4.46 9.49
N VAL A 40 -1.64 3.19 9.86
CA VAL A 40 -2.93 2.73 10.40
C VAL A 40 -3.22 3.41 11.74
N TRP A 41 -2.23 3.47 12.63
CA TRP A 41 -2.37 4.13 13.94
C TRP A 41 -2.73 5.60 13.79
N VAL A 42 -1.94 6.36 13.01
CA VAL A 42 -2.14 7.79 12.80
C VAL A 42 -3.44 8.05 12.05
N GLY A 43 -3.72 7.30 10.99
CA GLY A 43 -4.94 7.41 10.20
C GLY A 43 -6.20 7.19 11.03
N ARG A 44 -6.20 6.20 11.94
CA ARG A 44 -7.31 5.97 12.89
C ARG A 44 -7.47 7.12 13.87
N ARG A 45 -6.38 7.56 14.51
CA ARG A 45 -6.41 8.67 15.49
C ARG A 45 -6.89 9.99 14.88
N ARG A 46 -6.64 10.20 13.59
CA ARG A 46 -6.98 11.43 12.85
C ARG A 46 -8.25 11.30 11.99
N GLN A 47 -9.00 10.18 12.08
CA GLN A 47 -10.21 9.91 11.29
C GLN A 47 -10.00 10.06 9.77
N MET A 48 -8.81 9.71 9.29
CA MET A 48 -8.40 9.84 7.89
C MET A 48 -7.71 8.58 7.37
N LEU A 49 -8.07 7.43 7.94
CA LEU A 49 -7.47 6.14 7.61
C LEU A 49 -7.71 5.78 6.15
N ALA A 50 -8.92 6.02 5.64
CA ALA A 50 -9.27 5.72 4.26
C ALA A 50 -8.38 6.50 3.28
N GLU A 51 -8.27 7.81 3.45
CA GLU A 51 -7.44 8.66 2.58
C GLU A 51 -5.95 8.35 2.73
N THR A 52 -5.50 8.03 3.95
CA THR A 52 -4.10 7.63 4.21
C THR A 52 -3.74 6.34 3.48
N LEU A 53 -4.61 5.32 3.56
CA LEU A 53 -4.41 4.04 2.88
C LEU A 53 -4.44 4.19 1.35
N LEU A 54 -5.31 5.05 0.81
CA LEU A 54 -5.37 5.29 -0.64
C LEU A 54 -4.17 6.10 -1.12
N ALA A 55 -3.80 7.17 -0.40
CA ALA A 55 -2.66 8.01 -0.76
C ALA A 55 -1.35 7.20 -0.75
N PHE A 56 -1.13 6.38 0.28
CA PHE A 56 0.03 5.48 0.32
C PHE A 56 -0.08 4.31 -0.67
N GLY A 57 -1.26 3.68 -0.70
CA GLY A 57 -1.49 2.43 -1.41
C GLY A 57 -1.45 2.57 -2.94
N LEU A 58 -1.81 3.73 -3.50
CA LEU A 58 -1.76 3.95 -4.96
C LEU A 58 -0.35 3.83 -5.55
N PRO A 59 0.63 4.63 -5.12
CA PRO A 59 2.01 4.51 -5.61
C PRO A 59 2.64 3.19 -5.17
N TYR A 60 2.36 2.71 -3.96
CA TYR A 60 2.83 1.39 -3.52
C TYR A 60 2.35 0.27 -4.47
N ALA A 61 1.06 0.23 -4.77
CA ALA A 61 0.49 -0.79 -5.65
C ALA A 61 0.96 -0.65 -7.10
N PHE A 62 1.17 0.57 -7.59
CA PHE A 62 1.71 0.81 -8.92
C PHE A 62 3.10 0.21 -9.08
N GLU A 63 4.01 0.52 -8.15
CA GLU A 63 5.38 -0.02 -8.15
C GLU A 63 5.40 -1.53 -7.96
N ILE A 64 4.62 -2.06 -6.99
CA ILE A 64 4.50 -3.52 -6.81
C ILE A 64 3.98 -4.18 -8.09
N ALA A 65 2.97 -3.63 -8.75
CA ALA A 65 2.45 -4.20 -9.99
C ALA A 65 3.48 -4.14 -11.12
N HIS A 66 4.25 -3.05 -11.22
CA HIS A 66 5.27 -2.89 -12.25
C HIS A 66 6.36 -3.96 -12.16
N PHE A 67 6.82 -4.31 -10.96
CA PHE A 67 7.89 -5.29 -10.75
C PHE A 67 7.38 -6.72 -10.51
N ALA A 68 6.39 -6.90 -9.64
CA ALA A 68 5.96 -8.24 -9.22
C ALA A 68 5.13 -8.99 -10.27
N VAL A 69 4.43 -8.31 -11.19
CA VAL A 69 3.67 -8.98 -12.26
C VAL A 69 4.58 -9.71 -13.26
N PRO A 70 5.59 -9.06 -13.88
CA PRO A 70 6.47 -9.77 -14.79
C PRO A 70 7.26 -10.88 -14.09
N ASP A 71 7.73 -10.62 -12.86
CA ASP A 71 8.51 -11.61 -12.11
C ASP A 71 7.66 -12.81 -11.68
N ALA A 72 6.41 -12.60 -11.24
CA ALA A 72 5.49 -13.70 -10.96
C ALA A 72 5.23 -14.54 -12.22
N GLY A 73 4.99 -13.90 -13.37
CA GLY A 73 4.77 -14.59 -14.64
C GLY A 73 5.99 -15.42 -15.07
N ALA A 74 7.20 -14.86 -14.92
CA ALA A 74 8.44 -15.55 -15.21
C ALA A 74 8.68 -16.73 -14.27
N SER A 75 8.53 -16.54 -12.95
CA SER A 75 8.71 -17.60 -11.96
C SER A 75 7.76 -18.77 -12.18
N PHE A 76 6.47 -18.50 -12.41
CA PHE A 76 5.51 -19.58 -12.69
C PHE A 76 5.79 -20.26 -14.04
N GLY A 77 6.24 -19.52 -15.05
CA GLY A 77 6.65 -20.08 -16.34
C GLY A 77 7.86 -21.01 -16.24
N GLN A 78 8.75 -20.78 -15.27
CA GLN A 78 9.94 -21.60 -15.00
C GLN A 78 9.71 -22.72 -13.97
N GLY A 79 8.50 -22.82 -13.39
CA GLY A 79 8.18 -23.79 -12.34
C GLY A 79 8.70 -23.41 -10.95
N GLU A 80 9.19 -22.18 -10.76
CA GLU A 80 9.65 -21.66 -9.47
C GLU A 80 8.48 -21.22 -8.59
N VAL A 81 7.80 -22.20 -7.98
CA VAL A 81 6.58 -21.96 -7.19
C VAL A 81 6.80 -20.99 -6.02
N LEU A 82 7.96 -21.07 -5.34
CA LEU A 82 8.26 -20.22 -4.18
C LEU A 82 8.44 -18.75 -4.57
N SER A 83 9.24 -18.48 -5.60
CA SER A 83 9.44 -17.14 -6.15
C SER A 83 8.11 -16.55 -6.65
N GLY A 84 7.32 -17.35 -7.38
CA GLY A 84 6.00 -16.92 -7.86
C GLY A 84 5.04 -16.59 -6.71
N ALA A 85 5.01 -17.40 -5.66
CA ALA A 85 4.20 -17.14 -4.46
C ALA A 85 4.64 -15.86 -3.73
N TYR A 86 5.94 -15.58 -3.67
CA TYR A 86 6.48 -14.37 -3.07
C TYR A 86 5.98 -13.10 -3.77
N PHE A 87 6.08 -13.04 -5.10
CA PHE A 87 5.58 -11.90 -5.87
C PHE A 87 4.05 -11.78 -5.83
N LEU A 88 3.34 -12.91 -5.87
CA LEU A 88 1.88 -12.93 -5.73
C LEU A 88 1.42 -12.39 -4.38
N ALA A 89 2.13 -12.73 -3.29
CA ALA A 89 1.82 -12.22 -1.96
C ALA A 89 1.91 -10.69 -1.90
N HIS A 90 2.94 -10.10 -2.53
CA HIS A 90 3.08 -8.64 -2.63
C HIS A 90 1.92 -7.99 -3.38
N LEU A 91 1.49 -8.58 -4.50
CA LEU A 91 0.32 -8.11 -5.27
C LEU A 91 -0.96 -8.17 -4.43
N LEU A 92 -1.15 -9.22 -3.65
CA LEU A 92 -2.31 -9.36 -2.76
C LEU A 92 -2.29 -8.31 -1.63
N VAL A 93 -1.13 -8.03 -1.04
CA VAL A 93 -0.99 -6.97 -0.03
C VAL A 93 -1.31 -5.60 -0.62
N ALA A 94 -0.78 -5.29 -1.81
CA ALA A 94 -1.07 -4.05 -2.52
C ALA A 94 -2.58 -3.90 -2.81
N ALA A 95 -3.23 -4.96 -3.29
CA ALA A 95 -4.68 -4.98 -3.53
C ALA A 95 -5.47 -4.81 -2.21
N ALA A 96 -5.07 -5.49 -1.14
CA ALA A 96 -5.72 -5.40 0.16
C ALA A 96 -5.67 -3.97 0.73
N LEU A 97 -4.55 -3.25 0.56
CA LEU A 97 -4.42 -1.85 0.98
C LEU A 97 -5.42 -0.95 0.24
N LEU A 98 -5.49 -1.05 -1.08
CA LEU A 98 -6.41 -0.26 -1.90
C LEU A 98 -7.87 -0.58 -1.60
N LEU A 99 -8.23 -1.87 -1.55
CA LEU A 99 -9.59 -2.31 -1.25
C LEU A 99 -10.02 -1.87 0.15
N SER A 100 -9.13 -1.98 1.15
CA SER A 100 -9.41 -1.51 2.51
C SER A 100 -9.67 -0.01 2.53
N GLY A 101 -8.85 0.79 1.83
CA GLY A 101 -9.05 2.24 1.70
C GLY A 101 -10.40 2.57 1.05
N LEU A 102 -10.74 1.91 -0.06
CA LEU A 102 -12.00 2.11 -0.78
C LEU A 102 -13.22 1.70 0.07
N LEU A 103 -13.16 0.56 0.76
CA LEU A 103 -14.25 0.09 1.61
C LEU A 103 -14.49 1.02 2.80
N LEU A 104 -13.41 1.52 3.42
CA LEU A 104 -13.52 2.49 4.51
C LEU A 104 -14.09 3.82 4.01
N LEU A 105 -13.69 4.28 2.83
CA LEU A 105 -14.22 5.51 2.23
C LEU A 105 -15.73 5.38 1.95
N ARG A 106 -16.18 4.23 1.43
CA ARG A 106 -17.61 3.95 1.18
C ARG A 106 -18.45 3.92 2.46
N ARG A 107 -17.86 3.50 3.58
CA ARG A 107 -18.54 3.40 4.89
C ARG A 107 -18.58 4.72 5.65
N GLN A 108 -17.86 5.75 5.23
CA GLN A 108 -17.98 7.06 5.83
C GLN A 108 -19.36 7.65 5.45
N PRO A 109 -20.23 7.96 6.44
CA PRO A 109 -21.48 8.65 6.15
C PRO A 109 -21.11 9.96 5.44
N ARG A 110 -21.65 10.17 4.23
CA ARG A 110 -21.52 11.45 3.53
C ARG A 110 -22.02 12.53 4.48
N GLN A 111 -21.11 13.28 5.09
CA GLN A 111 -21.51 14.48 5.81
C GLN A 111 -22.11 15.40 4.75
N PRO A 112 -23.39 15.81 4.88
CA PRO A 112 -23.94 16.82 4.00
C PRO A 112 -23.06 18.08 4.16
N VAL A 113 -22.55 18.55 3.04
CA VAL A 113 -21.80 19.81 2.91
C VAL A 113 -22.73 20.97 3.19
#